data_AF-A0A7S2GLB0-F1
#
_entry.id   AF-A0A7S2GLB0-F1
#
_cell.length_a   1.000
_cell.length_b   1.000
_cell.length_c   1.000
_cell.angle_alpha   90.00
_cell.angle_beta   90.00
_cell.angle_gamma   90.00
#
_symmetry.space_group_name_H-M   'P 1'
#
loop_
_entity.id
_entity.type
_entity.pdbx_description
1 polymer ?
#
loop_
_entity_poly.entity_id
_entity_poly.type
_entity_poly.pdbx_seq_one_letter_code
_entity_poly.pdbx_strand_id
1 'polypeptide(L)'
;SIAGLERETLNRLCQEAKTSSTDICTVANFLFPLGFSCAGSRPAVERLQQKALKEPGCLQAKVLKTSGAFHTEFMKPAKAKLLKALIEAEPRMRPPKCEVYMNVTGKKIAP
;
A
#
# COMPACT_ATOMS: atom_id res chain seq x y z
N SER A 1 -6.37 3.21 -6.19
CA SER A 1 -7.51 3.18 -5.26
C SER A 1 -8.62 2.40 -5.90
N ILE A 2 -9.08 1.34 -5.26
CA ILE A 2 -10.14 0.46 -5.74
C ILE A 2 -11.21 0.35 -4.65
N ALA A 3 -12.48 0.42 -5.05
CA ALA A 3 -13.62 0.24 -4.16
C ALA A 3 -14.67 -0.69 -4.80
N GLY A 4 -15.33 -1.51 -3.98
CA GLY A 4 -16.45 -2.37 -4.38
C GLY A 4 -16.09 -3.81 -4.76
N LEU A 5 -14.80 -4.16 -4.77
CA LEU A 5 -14.35 -5.52 -5.08
C LEU A 5 -13.88 -6.25 -3.84
N GLU A 6 -14.15 -7.55 -3.76
CA GLU A 6 -13.62 -8.40 -2.70
C GLU A 6 -12.09 -8.54 -2.77
N ARG A 7 -11.48 -8.83 -1.63
CA ARG A 7 -10.02 -8.94 -1.50
C ARG A 7 -9.44 -10.01 -2.43
N GLU A 8 -10.10 -11.16 -2.52
CA GLU A 8 -9.69 -12.32 -3.30
C GLU A 8 -9.69 -11.97 -4.80
N THR A 9 -10.77 -11.34 -5.27
CA THR A 9 -10.88 -10.80 -6.63
C THR A 9 -9.77 -9.81 -6.91
N LEU A 10 -9.57 -8.84 -6.02
CA LEU A 10 -8.54 -7.82 -6.20
C LEU A 10 -7.12 -8.40 -6.22
N ASN A 11 -6.83 -9.40 -5.39
CA ASN A 11 -5.55 -10.10 -5.39
C ASN A 11 -5.31 -10.83 -6.71
N ARG A 12 -6.32 -11.54 -7.25
CA ARG A 12 -6.24 -12.16 -8.58
C ARG A 12 -5.90 -11.13 -9.65
N LEU A 13 -6.63 -10.00 -9.69
CA LEU A 13 -6.40 -8.93 -10.66
C LEU A 13 -5.00 -8.32 -10.54
N CYS A 14 -4.48 -8.16 -9.32
CA CYS A 14 -3.11 -7.70 -9.10
C CYS A 14 -2.09 -8.65 -9.72
N GLN A 15 -2.32 -9.97 -9.67
CA GLN A 15 -1.43 -10.95 -10.30
C GLN A 15 -1.55 -10.91 -11.83
N GLU A 16 -2.75 -10.90 -12.37
CA GLU A 16 -2.98 -10.81 -13.82
C GLU A 16 -2.46 -9.51 -14.45
N ALA A 17 -2.36 -8.45 -13.65
CA ALA A 17 -1.82 -7.18 -14.11
C ALA A 17 -0.29 -7.20 -14.25
N LYS A 18 0.42 -8.20 -13.72
CA LYS A 18 1.87 -8.35 -13.89
C LYS A 18 2.17 -9.07 -15.19
N THR A 19 3.05 -8.51 -16.00
CA THR A 19 3.42 -9.05 -17.32
C THR A 19 4.88 -9.50 -17.38
N SER A 20 5.66 -9.13 -16.38
CA SER A 20 7.07 -9.46 -16.23
C SER A 20 7.34 -9.86 -14.78
N SER A 21 8.40 -10.64 -14.53
CA SER A 21 8.89 -10.95 -13.18
C SER A 21 9.31 -9.69 -12.39
N THR A 22 9.61 -8.59 -13.09
CA THR A 22 9.96 -7.30 -12.50
C THR A 22 8.76 -6.40 -12.21
N ASP A 23 7.57 -6.76 -12.68
CA ASP A 23 6.36 -6.00 -12.38
C ASP A 23 5.91 -6.24 -10.94
N ILE A 24 5.71 -5.16 -10.21
CA ILE A 24 5.03 -5.20 -8.92
C ILE A 24 3.63 -4.68 -9.10
N CYS A 25 2.66 -5.37 -8.51
CA CYS A 25 1.29 -4.93 -8.36
C CYS A 25 0.70 -5.72 -7.20
N THR A 26 0.33 -5.04 -6.12
CA THR A 26 -0.18 -5.66 -4.90
C THR A 26 -1.17 -4.73 -4.22
N VAL A 27 -2.05 -5.30 -3.41
CA VAL A 27 -2.79 -4.54 -2.40
C VAL A 27 -1.78 -3.98 -1.40
N ALA A 28 -1.83 -2.67 -1.20
CA ALA A 28 -0.91 -1.90 -0.38
C ALA A 28 -1.56 -1.52 0.97
N ASN A 29 -2.80 -1.03 0.95
CA ASN A 29 -3.55 -0.70 2.17
C ASN A 29 -4.97 -1.25 2.13
N PHE A 30 -5.43 -1.68 3.30
CA PHE A 30 -6.80 -2.03 3.61
C PHE A 30 -7.45 -0.84 4.29
N LEU A 31 -8.29 -0.10 3.57
CA LEU A 31 -8.81 1.20 4.04
C LEU A 31 -10.14 1.04 4.76
N PHE A 32 -11.04 0.23 4.18
CA PHE A 32 -12.37 -0.06 4.69
C PHE A 32 -12.90 -1.34 4.00
N PRO A 33 -14.05 -1.91 4.40
CA PRO A 33 -14.63 -3.06 3.71
C PRO A 33 -14.79 -2.77 2.21
N LEU A 34 -14.27 -3.67 1.37
CA LEU A 34 -14.23 -3.51 -0.09
C LEU A 34 -13.45 -2.28 -0.60
N GLY A 35 -12.63 -1.64 0.24
CA GLY A 35 -11.88 -0.43 -0.08
C GLY A 35 -10.38 -0.60 0.11
N PHE A 36 -9.61 -0.44 -0.96
CA PHE A 36 -8.18 -0.74 -0.97
C PHE A 36 -7.37 0.29 -1.76
N SER A 37 -6.11 0.47 -1.36
CA SER A 37 -5.09 0.99 -2.26
C SER A 37 -4.25 -0.15 -2.80
N CYS A 38 -3.87 -0.07 -4.06
CA CYS A 38 -2.90 -0.98 -4.68
C CYS A 38 -1.71 -0.14 -5.14
N ALA A 39 -0.52 -0.74 -5.10
CA ALA A 39 0.72 -0.08 -5.47
C ALA A 39 1.62 -1.05 -6.26
N GLY A 40 2.52 -0.47 -7.05
CA GLY A 40 3.34 -1.24 -7.96
C GLY A 40 3.96 -0.39 -9.06
N SER A 41 4.43 -1.06 -10.12
CA SER A 41 4.92 -0.41 -11.33
C SER A 41 3.78 0.32 -12.01
N ARG A 42 4.03 1.52 -12.55
CA ARG A 42 3.00 2.32 -13.22
C ARG A 42 2.22 1.53 -14.30
N PRO A 43 2.87 0.81 -15.24
CA PRO A 43 2.15 0.03 -16.23
C PRO A 43 1.27 -1.06 -15.62
N ALA A 44 1.72 -1.71 -14.54
CA ALA A 44 0.96 -2.77 -13.87
C ALA A 44 -0.26 -2.21 -13.11
N VAL A 45 -0.12 -1.04 -12.47
CA VAL A 45 -1.24 -0.35 -11.81
C VAL A 45 -2.28 0.14 -12.82
N GLU A 46 -1.85 0.63 -13.98
CA GLU A 46 -2.75 1.04 -15.07
C GLU A 46 -3.52 -0.15 -15.63
N ARG A 47 -2.85 -1.29 -15.88
CA ARG A 47 -3.54 -2.54 -16.28
C ARG A 47 -4.53 -3.03 -15.22
N LEU A 48 -4.14 -2.99 -13.94
CA LEU A 48 -5.03 -3.33 -12.82
C LEU A 48 -6.28 -2.43 -12.84
N GLN A 49 -6.11 -1.12 -13.04
CA GLN A 49 -7.25 -0.21 -13.13
C GLN A 49 -8.21 -0.62 -14.25
N GLN A 50 -7.70 -0.85 -15.46
CA GLN A 50 -8.52 -1.23 -16.61
C GLN A 50 -9.24 -2.57 -16.40
N LYS A 51 -8.59 -3.53 -15.74
CA LYS A 51 -9.22 -4.81 -15.37
C LYS A 51 -10.29 -4.63 -14.30
N ALA A 52 -9.99 -3.90 -13.23
CA ALA A 52 -10.94 -3.66 -12.13
C ALA A 52 -12.21 -2.95 -12.60
N LEU A 53 -12.12 -1.98 -13.52
CA LEU A 53 -13.30 -1.29 -14.09
C LEU A 53 -14.25 -2.23 -14.85
N LYS A 54 -13.79 -3.40 -15.28
CA LYS A 54 -14.59 -4.40 -16.00
C LYS A 54 -15.21 -5.46 -15.10
N GLU A 55 -14.82 -5.50 -13.83
CA GLU A 55 -15.28 -6.52 -12.88
C GLU A 55 -16.65 -6.12 -12.29
N PRO A 56 -17.61 -7.04 -12.22
CA PRO A 56 -18.90 -6.79 -11.58
C PRO A 56 -18.73 -6.33 -10.13
N GLY A 57 -19.50 -5.32 -9.73
CA GLY A 57 -19.44 -4.75 -8.38
C GLY A 57 -18.33 -3.71 -8.17
N CYS A 58 -17.45 -3.47 -9.14
CA CYS A 58 -16.49 -2.39 -9.06
C CYS A 58 -17.22 -1.03 -9.01
N LEU A 59 -17.06 -0.32 -7.88
CA LEU A 59 -17.63 1.02 -7.70
C LEU A 59 -16.66 2.10 -8.16
N GLN A 60 -15.35 1.85 -8.03
CA GLN A 60 -14.32 2.81 -8.39
C GLN A 60 -12.97 2.11 -8.64
N ALA A 61 -12.26 2.53 -9.69
CA ALA A 61 -10.82 2.29 -9.84
C ALA A 61 -10.09 3.53 -10.36
N LYS A 62 -9.27 4.15 -9.50
CA LYS A 62 -8.57 5.41 -9.77
C LYS A 62 -7.07 5.29 -9.49
N VAL A 63 -6.24 5.70 -10.45
CA VAL A 63 -4.80 5.90 -10.26
C VAL A 63 -4.57 7.13 -9.38
N LEU A 64 -3.80 6.97 -8.31
CA LEU A 64 -3.50 8.05 -7.38
C LEU A 64 -2.27 8.83 -7.86
N LYS A 65 -2.30 10.16 -7.69
CA LYS A 65 -1.16 11.04 -7.96
C LYS A 65 -0.21 11.02 -6.75
N THR A 66 0.57 9.95 -6.62
CA THR A 66 1.57 9.80 -5.54
C THR A 66 2.97 9.69 -6.12
N SER A 67 3.97 10.09 -5.32
CA SER A 67 5.39 10.08 -5.71
C SER A 67 6.07 8.71 -5.58
N GLY A 68 5.41 7.72 -4.97
CA GLY A 68 6.00 6.40 -4.72
C GLY A 68 4.99 5.27 -4.60
N ALA A 69 5.49 4.05 -4.80
CA ALA A 69 4.78 2.79 -4.62
C ALA A 69 4.92 2.31 -3.17
N PHE A 70 4.29 3.02 -2.23
CA PHE A 70 4.32 2.71 -0.80
C PHE A 70 3.84 1.28 -0.50
N HIS A 71 4.34 0.70 0.58
CA HIS A 71 4.04 -0.69 1.00
C HIS A 71 4.43 -1.77 -0.03
N THR A 72 5.37 -1.45 -0.92
CA THR A 72 5.95 -2.42 -1.87
C THR A 72 7.45 -2.53 -1.72
N GLU A 73 8.02 -3.55 -2.36
CA GLU A 73 9.47 -3.81 -2.41
C GLU A 73 10.27 -2.65 -3.01
N PHE A 74 9.66 -1.81 -3.86
CA PHE A 74 10.29 -0.60 -4.37
C PHE A 74 10.70 0.39 -3.27
N MET A 75 10.10 0.30 -2.08
CA MET A 75 10.45 1.15 -0.95
C MET A 75 11.60 0.62 -0.10
N LYS A 76 12.14 -0.59 -0.37
CA LYS A 76 13.26 -1.16 0.41
C LYS A 76 14.48 -0.21 0.51
N PRO A 77 14.95 0.44 -0.56
CA PRO A 77 16.08 1.38 -0.45
C PRO A 77 15.76 2.61 0.41
N ALA A 78 14.53 3.14 0.30
CA ALA A 78 14.08 4.26 1.12
C ALA A 78 13.96 3.89 2.60
N LYS A 79 13.44 2.68 2.89
CA LYS A 79 13.36 2.13 4.25
C LYS A 79 14.72 2.08 4.92
N ALA A 80 15.75 1.59 4.23
CA ALA A 80 17.11 1.50 4.78
C ALA A 80 17.68 2.87 5.16
N LYS A 81 17.53 3.87 4.27
CA LYS A 81 17.96 5.25 4.52
C LYS A 81 17.23 5.88 5.70
N LEU A 82 15.90 5.74 5.74
CA LEU A 82 15.07 6.29 6.81
C LEU A 82 15.41 5.63 8.16
N LEU A 83 15.56 4.31 8.19
CA LEU A 83 15.88 3.58 9.43
C LEU A 83 17.20 4.06 10.04
N LYS A 84 18.24 4.27 9.22
CA LYS A 84 19.51 4.82 9.70
C LYS A 84 19.32 6.18 10.37
N ALA A 85 18.60 7.10 9.72
CA ALA A 85 18.32 8.43 10.28
C ALA A 85 17.48 8.36 11.56
N LEU A 86 16.54 7.41 11.66
CA LEU A 86 15.73 7.21 12.87
C LEU A 86 16.57 6.70 14.04
N ILE A 87 17.49 5.75 13.82
CA ILE A 87 18.42 5.26 14.85
C ILE A 87 19.32 6.40 15.36
N GLU A 88 19.84 7.24 14.47
CA GLU A 88 20.65 8.41 14.84
C GLU A 88 19.84 9.46 15.63
N ALA A 89 18.52 9.51 15.44
CA ALA A 89 17.63 10.42 16.15
C ALA A 89 17.08 9.84 17.46
N GLU A 90 17.00 8.52 17.59
CA GLU A 90 16.37 7.78 18.70
C GLU A 90 16.80 8.27 20.09
N PRO A 91 18.10 8.50 20.40
CA PRO A 91 18.51 8.96 21.73
C PRO A 91 17.97 10.34 22.14
N ARG A 92 17.49 11.13 21.18
CA ARG A 92 16.91 12.47 21.39
C ARG A 92 15.38 12.46 21.34
N MET A 93 14.77 11.34 21.00
CA MET A 93 13.31 11.19 20.98
C MET A 93 12.78 11.11 22.42
N ARG A 94 11.54 11.57 22.60
CA ARG A 94 10.82 11.49 23.88
C ARG A 94 9.62 10.56 23.70
N PRO A 95 9.18 9.87 24.76
CA PRO A 95 7.96 9.08 24.69
C PRO A 95 6.75 9.96 24.32
N PRO A 96 5.72 9.37 23.70
CA PRO A 96 4.55 10.12 23.28
C PRO A 96 3.80 10.69 24.50
N LYS A 97 3.08 11.79 24.32
CA LYS A 97 2.28 12.39 25.41
C LYS A 97 0.88 11.78 25.56
N CYS A 98 0.53 10.89 24.64
CA CYS A 98 -0.74 10.19 24.57
C CYS A 98 -0.53 8.79 24.00
N GLU A 99 -1.55 7.96 24.10
CA GLU A 99 -1.52 6.63 23.49
C GLU A 99 -1.38 6.74 21.96
N VAL A 100 -0.42 6.03 21.40
CA VAL A 100 -0.23 5.93 19.94
C VAL A 100 -0.53 4.51 19.49
N TYR A 101 -1.49 4.36 18.59
CA TYR A 101 -1.87 3.06 18.01
C TYR A 101 -1.14 2.85 16.69
N MET A 102 -0.37 1.76 16.61
CA MET A 102 0.41 1.43 15.41
C MET A 102 -0.53 1.00 14.28
N ASN A 103 -0.40 1.64 13.11
CA ASN A 103 -1.28 1.42 11.97
C ASN A 103 -1.25 0.00 11.37
N VAL A 104 -0.18 -0.78 11.61
CA VAL A 104 -0.07 -2.16 11.11
C VAL A 104 -0.57 -3.18 12.13
N THR A 105 -0.15 -3.06 13.39
CA THR A 105 -0.40 -4.09 14.41
C THR A 105 -1.59 -3.78 15.30
N GLY A 106 -2.11 -2.55 15.26
CA GLY A 106 -3.09 -2.05 16.23
C GLY A 106 -2.55 -1.95 17.67
N LYS A 107 -1.26 -2.27 17.89
CA LYS A 107 -0.67 -2.25 19.23
C LYS A 107 -0.57 -0.82 19.73
N LYS A 108 -0.88 -0.66 21.01
CA LYS A 108 -0.75 0.59 21.74
C LYS A 108 0.70 0.80 22.20
N ILE A 109 1.20 2.00 22.01
CA ILE A 109 2.37 2.55 22.71
C ILE A 109 1.82 3.59 23.70
N ALA A 110 1.96 3.31 24.99
CA ALA A 110 1.56 4.23 26.05
C ALA A 110 2.62 5.34 26.23
N PRO A 111 2.26 6.46 26.88
CA PRO A 111 3.21 7.47 27.33
C PRO A 111 4.33 6.93 28.22
#